data_AF-A0A3E2VKW5-F1
#
_entry.id   AF-A0A3E2VKW5-F1
#
_cell.length_a   1.000
_cell.length_b   1.000
_cell.length_c   1.000
_cell.angle_alpha   90.00
_cell.angle_beta   90.00
_cell.angle_gamma   90.00
#
_symmetry.space_group_name_H-M   'P 1'
#
loop_
_entity.id
_entity.type
_entity.pdbx_description
1 polymer ?
#
loop_
_entity_poly.entity_id
_entity_poly.type
_entity_poly.pdbx_seq_one_letter_code
_entity_poly.pdbx_strand_id
1 'polypeptide(L)'
;MEKNTENKLLHKITDRISYRYRQEKALSSFKEKKRRYLFMDEDKFSLNYIEISMRCIYKKWMLFFSSMVWMMMTISLLSYVKKLLTVLPTISDQEYRNAILLVSISLPAMILLPWLVCLIHAFIKQYRRMKEKMIMDEVRRYLR
;
A
#
# COMPACT_ATOMS: atom_id res chain seq x y z
N MET A 1 14.11 42.26 7.02
CA MET A 1 13.67 41.54 5.80
C MET A 1 13.41 40.06 6.05
N GLU A 2 14.05 39.40 7.03
CA GLU A 2 13.88 37.96 7.33
C GLU A 2 12.45 37.51 7.67
N LYS A 3 11.70 38.31 8.44
CA LYS A 3 10.32 37.99 8.87
C LYS A 3 9.33 37.82 7.71
N ASN A 4 9.60 38.47 6.58
CA ASN A 4 8.76 38.41 5.38
C ASN A 4 9.06 37.17 4.52
N THR A 5 10.31 36.68 4.56
CA THR A 5 10.75 35.44 3.92
C THR A 5 10.23 34.21 4.67
N GLU A 6 10.22 34.24 6.01
CA GLU A 6 9.64 33.17 6.83
C GLU A 6 8.13 33.04 6.62
N ASN A 7 7.39 34.15 6.58
CA ASN A 7 5.96 34.12 6.27
C ASN A 7 5.66 33.59 4.86
N LYS A 8 6.50 33.91 3.86
CA LYS A 8 6.37 33.32 2.52
C LYS A 8 6.63 31.81 2.50
N LEU A 9 7.61 31.33 3.26
CA LEU A 9 7.91 29.91 3.38
C LEU A 9 6.80 29.16 4.11
N LEU A 10 6.30 29.70 5.21
CA LEU A 10 5.16 29.16 5.95
C LEU A 10 3.91 29.09 5.07
N HIS A 11 3.57 30.16 4.35
CA HIS A 11 2.41 30.16 3.44
C HIS A 11 2.57 29.10 2.33
N LYS A 12 3.77 28.96 1.76
CA LYS A 12 4.06 27.94 0.73
C LYS A 12 3.97 26.52 1.27
N ILE A 13 4.35 26.30 2.54
CA ILE A 13 4.21 25.01 3.22
C ILE A 13 2.75 24.73 3.51
N THR A 14 2.01 25.70 4.05
CA THR A 14 0.57 25.61 4.31
C THR A 14 -0.21 25.34 3.04
N ASP A 15 0.13 26.00 1.93
CA ASP A 15 -0.47 25.74 0.61
C ASP A 15 -0.18 24.33 0.11
N ARG A 16 1.07 23.82 0.26
CA ARG A 16 1.40 22.42 -0.10
C ARG A 16 0.66 21.40 0.75
N ILE A 17 0.44 21.71 2.03
CA ILE A 17 -0.29 20.86 2.97
C ILE A 17 -1.79 20.98 2.72
N SER A 18 -2.27 22.11 2.17
CA SER A 18 -3.68 22.32 1.89
C SER A 18 -4.26 21.21 1.01
N TYR A 19 -5.45 20.75 1.41
CA TYR A 19 -6.18 19.73 0.66
C TYR A 19 -6.52 20.21 -0.75
N ARG A 20 -6.84 21.50 -0.90
CA ARG A 20 -7.19 22.14 -2.17
C ARG A 20 -6.03 22.08 -3.18
N TYR A 21 -4.81 22.45 -2.78
CA TYR A 21 -3.64 22.35 -3.67
C TYR A 21 -3.35 20.89 -4.09
N ARG A 22 -3.47 19.94 -3.16
CA ARG A 22 -3.29 18.51 -3.48
C ARG A 22 -4.33 18.01 -4.47
N GLN A 23 -5.59 18.43 -4.33
CA GLN A 23 -6.65 18.12 -5.28
C GLN A 23 -6.39 18.75 -6.65
N GLU A 24 -6.07 20.03 -6.71
CA GLU A 24 -5.78 20.74 -7.96
C GLU A 24 -4.60 20.11 -8.71
N LYS A 25 -3.52 19.76 -8.00
CA LYS A 25 -2.37 19.07 -8.58
C LYS A 25 -2.71 17.67 -9.06
N ALA A 26 -3.56 16.94 -8.34
CA ALA A 26 -4.04 15.63 -8.77
C ALA A 26 -4.93 15.74 -10.02
N LEU A 27 -5.75 16.78 -10.10
CA LEU A 27 -6.64 17.07 -11.24
C LEU A 27 -5.85 17.49 -12.48
N SER A 28 -4.85 18.36 -12.33
CA SER A 28 -4.01 18.79 -13.45
C SER A 28 -3.21 17.62 -14.01
N SER A 29 -2.60 16.80 -13.15
CA SER A 29 -1.92 15.56 -13.56
C SER A 29 -2.86 14.59 -14.26
N PHE A 30 -4.11 14.47 -13.79
CA PHE A 30 -5.14 13.64 -14.42
C PHE A 30 -5.48 14.14 -15.83
N LYS A 31 -5.74 15.46 -15.99
CA LYS A 31 -6.03 16.07 -17.30
C LYS A 31 -4.89 15.86 -18.29
N GLU A 32 -3.66 16.03 -17.84
CA GLU A 32 -2.46 15.85 -18.66
C GLU A 32 -2.28 14.39 -19.11
N LYS A 33 -2.48 13.42 -18.20
CA LYS A 33 -2.44 11.99 -18.55
C LYS A 33 -3.57 11.60 -19.50
N LYS A 34 -4.81 12.05 -19.24
CA LYS A 34 -5.96 11.80 -20.12
C LYS A 34 -5.68 12.32 -21.53
N ARG A 35 -5.14 13.54 -21.64
CA ARG A 35 -4.74 14.14 -22.91
C ARG A 35 -3.68 13.30 -23.64
N ARG A 36 -2.66 12.80 -22.94
CA ARG A 36 -1.65 11.91 -23.53
C ARG A 36 -2.23 10.63 -24.11
N TYR A 37 -3.20 10.02 -23.45
CA TYR A 37 -3.85 8.81 -23.97
C TYR A 37 -4.79 9.10 -25.14
N LEU A 38 -5.45 10.27 -25.16
CA LEU A 38 -6.31 10.68 -26.28
C LEU A 38 -5.54 10.94 -27.58
N PHE A 39 -4.31 11.45 -27.50
CA PHE A 39 -3.45 11.71 -28.66
C PHE A 39 -2.51 10.53 -28.99
N MET A 40 -2.70 9.36 -28.36
CA MET A 40 -1.92 8.16 -28.64
C MET A 40 -2.56 7.37 -29.77
N ASP A 41 -1.76 6.80 -30.67
CA ASP A 41 -2.24 5.90 -31.72
C ASP A 41 -3.08 4.75 -31.13
N GLU A 42 -4.17 4.38 -31.80
CA GLU A 42 -5.16 3.40 -31.30
C GLU A 42 -4.54 2.04 -30.98
N ASP A 43 -3.66 1.53 -31.85
CA ASP A 43 -2.96 0.26 -31.65
C ASP A 43 -2.08 0.30 -30.40
N LYS A 44 -1.35 1.40 -30.22
CA LYS A 44 -0.47 1.62 -29.07
C LYS A 44 -1.26 1.79 -27.78
N PHE A 45 -2.40 2.46 -27.84
CA PHE A 45 -3.32 2.59 -26.71
C PHE A 45 -3.90 1.23 -26.30
N SER A 46 -4.34 0.42 -27.28
CA SER A 46 -4.95 -0.90 -27.02
C SER A 46 -3.96 -1.87 -26.37
N LEU A 47 -2.71 -1.92 -26.85
CA LEU A 47 -1.64 -2.73 -26.27
C LEU A 47 -1.33 -2.30 -24.82
N ASN A 48 -1.15 -1.00 -24.59
CA ASN A 48 -0.92 -0.47 -23.24
C ASN A 48 -2.08 -0.77 -22.30
N TYR A 49 -3.32 -0.66 -22.80
CA TYR A 49 -4.52 -0.94 -22.03
C TYR A 49 -4.58 -2.41 -21.58
N ILE A 50 -4.28 -3.35 -22.49
CA ILE A 50 -4.24 -4.78 -22.19
C ILE A 50 -3.14 -5.08 -21.18
N GLU A 51 -1.93 -4.56 -21.39
CA GLU A 51 -0.79 -4.77 -20.50
C GLU A 51 -1.09 -4.29 -19.07
N ILE A 52 -1.59 -3.05 -18.94
CA ILE A 52 -1.93 -2.46 -17.64
C ILE A 52 -3.09 -3.22 -16.99
N SER A 53 -4.10 -3.63 -17.76
CA SER A 53 -5.25 -4.39 -17.26
C SER A 53 -4.84 -5.76 -16.73
N MET A 54 -4.06 -6.53 -17.49
CA MET A 54 -3.57 -7.84 -17.07
C MET A 54 -2.69 -7.73 -15.83
N ARG A 55 -1.75 -6.78 -15.83
CA ARG A 55 -0.86 -6.54 -14.69
C ARG A 55 -1.63 -6.10 -13.44
N CYS A 56 -2.72 -5.34 -13.59
CA CYS A 56 -3.60 -4.97 -12.48
C CYS A 56 -4.34 -6.20 -11.93
N ILE A 57 -4.93 -7.02 -12.79
CA ILE A 57 -5.66 -8.23 -12.35
C ILE A 57 -4.72 -9.18 -11.62
N TYR A 58 -3.58 -9.51 -12.23
CA TYR A 58 -2.58 -10.41 -11.64
C TYR A 58 -2.13 -9.92 -10.26
N LYS A 59 -1.76 -8.65 -10.13
CA LYS A 59 -1.30 -8.10 -8.85
C LYS A 59 -2.40 -8.00 -7.80
N LYS A 60 -3.65 -7.78 -8.20
CA LYS A 60 -4.78 -7.79 -7.26
C LYS A 60 -4.92 -9.16 -6.62
N TRP A 61 -4.88 -10.22 -7.43
CA TRP A 61 -4.93 -11.60 -6.94
C TRP A 61 -3.71 -11.96 -6.10
N MET A 62 -2.50 -11.62 -6.55
CA MET A 62 -1.27 -11.85 -5.78
C MET A 62 -1.33 -11.20 -4.38
N LEU A 63 -1.79 -9.95 -4.29
CA LEU A 63 -1.96 -9.25 -3.02
C LEU A 63 -3.03 -9.88 -2.15
N PHE A 64 -4.14 -10.33 -2.76
CA PHE A 64 -5.20 -11.03 -2.05
C PHE A 64 -4.68 -12.33 -1.41
N PHE A 65 -4.01 -13.19 -2.19
CA PHE A 65 -3.42 -14.43 -1.66
C PHE A 65 -2.35 -14.16 -0.61
N SER A 66 -1.46 -13.19 -0.83
CA SER A 66 -0.44 -12.80 0.16
C SER A 66 -1.06 -12.29 1.46
N SER A 67 -2.15 -11.52 1.38
CA SER A 67 -2.90 -11.07 2.54
C SER A 67 -3.61 -12.21 3.28
N MET A 68 -4.16 -13.19 2.55
CA MET A 68 -4.77 -14.36 3.17
C MET A 68 -3.73 -15.21 3.91
N VAL A 69 -2.57 -15.46 3.30
CA VAL A 69 -1.47 -16.19 3.95
C VAL A 69 -1.01 -15.48 5.22
N TRP A 70 -0.83 -14.16 5.16
CA TRP A 70 -0.47 -13.37 6.34
C TRP A 70 -1.52 -13.48 7.45
N MET A 71 -2.81 -13.39 7.11
CA MET A 71 -3.90 -13.56 8.07
C MET A 71 -3.87 -14.94 8.72
N MET A 72 -3.72 -16.01 7.94
CA MET A 72 -3.64 -17.38 8.47
C MET A 72 -2.45 -17.56 9.41
N MET A 73 -1.29 -16.99 9.08
CA MET A 73 -0.11 -17.01 9.94
C MET A 73 -0.35 -16.28 11.26
N THR A 74 -1.02 -15.12 11.24
CA THR A 74 -1.35 -14.38 12.48
C THR A 74 -2.35 -15.15 13.37
N ILE A 75 -3.33 -15.84 12.78
CA ILE A 75 -4.30 -16.65 13.52
C ILE A 75 -3.62 -17.86 14.15
N SER A 76 -2.79 -18.57 13.37
CA SER A 76 -2.01 -19.71 13.88
C SER A 76 -1.06 -19.29 15.00
N LEU A 77 -0.40 -18.14 14.85
CA LEU A 77 0.44 -17.58 15.90
C LEU A 77 -0.35 -17.26 17.16
N LEU A 78 -1.51 -16.61 17.03
CA LEU A 78 -2.36 -16.30 18.18
C LEU A 78 -2.79 -17.58 18.92
N SER A 79 -3.14 -18.63 18.18
CA SER A 79 -3.47 -19.95 18.74
C SER A 79 -2.28 -20.57 19.46
N TYR A 80 -1.08 -20.49 18.87
CA TYR A 80 0.16 -20.95 19.47
C TYR A 80 0.48 -20.22 20.78
N VAL A 81 0.43 -18.88 20.79
CA VAL A 81 0.68 -18.07 21.99
C VAL A 81 -0.34 -18.37 23.08
N LYS A 82 -1.62 -18.56 22.74
CA LYS A 82 -2.65 -18.99 23.71
C LYS A 82 -2.32 -20.33 24.36
N LYS A 83 -1.93 -21.33 23.56
CA LYS A 83 -1.50 -22.65 24.09
C LYS A 83 -0.24 -22.50 24.96
N LEU A 84 0.73 -21.70 24.52
CA LEU A 84 1.95 -21.44 25.27
C LEU A 84 1.64 -20.83 26.66
N LEU A 85 0.74 -19.84 26.72
CA LEU A 85 0.30 -19.22 27.98
C LEU A 85 -0.35 -20.20 28.95
N THR A 86 -1.01 -21.26 28.47
CA THR A 86 -1.58 -22.31 29.34
C THR A 86 -0.54 -23.27 29.89
N VAL A 87 0.56 -23.49 29.16
CA VAL A 87 1.64 -24.41 29.56
C VAL A 87 2.70 -23.70 30.39
N LEU A 88 2.93 -22.41 30.15
CA LEU A 88 3.95 -21.63 30.85
C LEU A 88 3.93 -21.69 32.39
N PRO A 89 2.78 -21.79 33.09
CA PRO A 89 2.74 -21.90 34.55
C PRO A 89 3.28 -23.22 35.11
N THR A 90 3.44 -24.26 34.28
CA THR A 90 3.94 -25.58 34.74
C THR A 90 5.47 -25.63 34.86
N ILE A 91 6.16 -24.63 34.31
CA ILE A 91 7.61 -24.48 34.40
C ILE A 91 7.92 -23.72 35.70
N SER A 92 8.76 -24.28 36.56
CA SER A 92 9.12 -23.65 37.85
C SER A 92 10.11 -22.49 37.70
N ASP A 93 10.96 -22.52 36.66
CA ASP A 93 12.00 -21.53 36.42
C ASP A 93 11.45 -20.27 35.72
N GLN A 94 11.51 -19.15 36.44
CA GLN A 94 11.01 -17.85 35.98
C GLN A 94 11.84 -17.25 34.84
N GLU A 95 13.16 -17.46 34.82
CA GLU A 95 14.03 -16.94 33.77
C GLU A 95 13.76 -17.68 32.45
N TYR A 96 13.59 -19.00 32.54
CA TYR A 96 13.27 -19.84 31.39
C TYR A 96 11.89 -19.52 30.80
N ARG A 97 10.87 -19.27 31.64
CA ARG A 97 9.54 -18.82 31.20
C ARG A 97 9.58 -17.51 30.43
N ASN A 98 10.33 -16.53 30.96
CA ASN A 98 10.49 -15.23 30.33
C ASN A 98 11.23 -15.33 28.99
N ALA A 99 12.27 -16.17 28.91
CA ALA A 99 12.99 -16.42 27.67
C ALA A 99 12.09 -17.05 26.59
N ILE A 100 11.30 -18.08 26.94
CA ILE A 100 10.36 -18.71 26.00
C ILE A 100 9.33 -17.72 25.49
N LEU A 101 8.73 -16.90 26.37
CA LEU A 101 7.78 -15.86 25.96
C LEU A 101 8.43 -14.86 25.01
N LEU A 102 9.62 -14.37 25.36
CA LEU A 102 10.33 -13.38 24.56
C LEU A 102 10.66 -13.92 23.16
N VAL A 103 11.15 -15.15 23.05
CA VAL A 103 11.44 -15.80 21.76
C VAL A 103 10.15 -16.04 20.96
N SER A 104 9.09 -16.52 21.63
CA SER A 104 7.81 -16.83 20.99
C SER A 104 7.09 -15.60 20.41
N ILE A 105 7.34 -14.41 20.96
CA ILE A 105 6.75 -13.15 20.50
C ILE A 105 7.67 -12.43 19.51
N SER A 106 8.98 -12.40 19.79
CA SER A 106 9.95 -11.67 18.97
C SER A 106 10.17 -12.28 17.59
N LEU A 107 10.31 -13.60 17.48
CA LEU A 107 10.53 -14.27 16.19
C LEU A 107 9.39 -14.01 15.19
N PRO A 108 8.11 -14.19 15.55
CA PRO A 108 7.02 -13.87 14.63
C PRO A 108 6.88 -12.38 14.36
N ALA A 109 7.15 -11.51 15.35
CA ALA A 109 7.13 -10.06 15.13
C ALA A 109 8.14 -9.64 14.06
N MET A 110 9.36 -10.21 14.09
CA MET A 110 10.39 -9.95 13.08
C MET A 110 9.99 -10.39 11.67
N ILE A 111 9.10 -11.37 11.52
CA ILE A 111 8.66 -11.87 10.21
C ILE A 111 7.39 -11.13 9.74
N LEU A 112 6.40 -10.97 10.63
CA LEU A 112 5.09 -10.42 10.29
C LEU A 112 5.12 -8.91 10.04
N LEU A 113 5.96 -8.15 10.76
CA LEU A 113 6.04 -6.70 10.60
C LEU A 113 6.63 -6.30 9.23
N PRO A 114 7.79 -6.82 8.78
CA PRO A 114 8.29 -6.52 7.45
C PRO A 114 7.32 -6.95 6.35
N TRP A 115 6.66 -8.11 6.51
CA TRP A 115 5.66 -8.58 5.56
C TRP A 115 4.48 -7.60 5.45
N LEU A 116 3.99 -7.08 6.57
CA LEU A 116 2.91 -6.09 6.59
C LEU A 116 3.34 -4.80 5.86
N VAL A 117 4.55 -4.30 6.12
CA VAL A 117 5.09 -3.12 5.42
C VAL A 117 5.15 -3.36 3.91
N CYS A 118 5.63 -4.53 3.48
CA CYS A 118 5.66 -4.94 2.08
C CYS A 118 4.26 -4.98 1.46
N LEU A 119 3.27 -5.54 2.17
CA LEU A 119 1.87 -5.57 1.74
C LEU A 119 1.31 -4.17 1.54
N ILE A 120 1.51 -3.27 2.51
CA ILE A 120 1.04 -1.87 2.44
C ILE A 120 1.68 -1.16 1.24
N HIS A 121 3.00 -1.26 1.08
CA HIS A 121 3.70 -0.65 -0.04
C HIS A 121 3.19 -1.18 -1.39
N ALA A 122 3.01 -2.49 -1.49
CA ALA A 122 2.51 -3.11 -2.71
C ALA A 122 1.04 -2.73 -2.98
N PHE A 123 0.22 -2.56 -1.95
CA PHE A 123 -1.15 -2.06 -2.04
C PHE A 123 -1.19 -0.61 -2.54
N ILE A 124 -0.37 0.29 -2.00
CA ILE A 124 -0.26 1.68 -2.48
C ILE A 124 0.16 1.72 -3.95
N LYS A 125 1.16 0.90 -4.33
CA LYS A 125 1.62 0.79 -5.72
C LYS A 125 0.50 0.28 -6.64
N GLN A 126 -0.29 -0.67 -6.17
CA GLN A 126 -1.43 -1.21 -6.91
C GLN A 126 -2.57 -0.19 -7.05
N TYR A 127 -2.86 0.57 -6.00
CA TYR A 127 -3.86 1.63 -6.02
C TYR A 127 -3.52 2.69 -7.09
N ARG A 128 -2.25 3.09 -7.19
CA ARG A 128 -1.79 4.02 -8.25
C ARG A 128 -2.05 3.46 -9.66
N ARG A 129 -1.86 2.16 -9.86
CA ARG A 129 -2.12 1.49 -11.16
C ARG A 129 -3.60 1.38 -11.47
N MET A 130 -4.43 1.12 -10.46
CA MET A 130 -5.89 1.18 -10.64
C MET A 130 -6.35 2.57 -11.07
N LYS A 131 -5.79 3.63 -10.47
CA LYS A 131 -6.09 5.00 -10.89
C LYS A 131 -5.71 5.26 -12.35
N GLU A 132 -4.59 4.71 -12.80
CA GLU A 132 -4.14 4.80 -14.21
C GLU A 132 -5.06 4.02 -15.15
N LYS A 133 -5.45 2.80 -14.77
CA LYS A 133 -6.44 2.02 -15.52
C LYS A 133 -7.77 2.76 -15.64
N MET A 134 -8.24 3.40 -14.56
CA MET A 134 -9.48 4.17 -14.57
C MET A 134 -9.46 5.32 -15.59
N ILE A 135 -8.32 6.02 -15.73
CA ILE A 135 -8.14 7.07 -16.76
C ILE A 135 -8.28 6.46 -18.15
N MET A 136 -7.62 5.32 -18.40
CA MET A 136 -7.68 4.66 -19.70
C MET A 136 -9.08 4.11 -19.99
N ASP A 137 -9.78 3.57 -19.00
CA ASP A 137 -11.18 3.13 -19.12
C ASP A 137 -12.12 4.29 -19.48
N GLU A 138 -11.84 5.49 -19.00
CA GLU A 138 -12.57 6.69 -19.36
C GLU A 138 -12.25 7.11 -20.80
N VAL A 139 -10.98 7.16 -21.20
CA VAL A 139 -10.57 7.48 -22.58
C VAL A 139 -11.15 6.48 -23.58
N ARG A 140 -11.11 5.19 -23.27
CA ARG A 140 -11.70 4.13 -24.11
C ARG A 140 -13.20 4.31 -24.32
N ARG A 141 -13.92 4.82 -23.31
CA ARG A 141 -15.35 5.14 -23.42
C ARG A 141 -15.63 6.39 -24.26
N TYR A 142 -14.68 7.31 -24.37
CA TYR A 142 -14.80 8.48 -25.25
C TYR A 142 -14.45 8.17 -26.72
N LEU A 143 -13.62 7.16 -26.97
CA LEU A 143 -13.21 6.74 -28.32
C LEU A 143 -14.16 5.72 -28.97
N ARG A 144 -15.08 5.14 -28.20
CA ARG A 144 -16.17 4.28 -28.69
C ARG A 144 -17.44 5.11 -28.85
#